data_AF-A0A089MAI6-F1
#
_entry.id   AF-A0A089MAI6-F1
#
_cell.length_a   1.000
_cell.length_b   1.000
_cell.length_c   1.000
_cell.angle_alpha   90.00
_cell.angle_beta   90.00
_cell.angle_gamma   90.00
#
_symmetry.space_group_name_H-M   'P 1'
#
loop_
_entity.id
_entity.type
_entity.pdbx_description
1 polymer ?
#
loop_
_entity_poly.entity_id
_entity_poly.type
_entity_poly.pdbx_seq_one_letter_code
_entity_poly.pdbx_strand_id
1 'polypeptide(L)'
;MPFQGFTAEDFDVFHIEGLEPRMEALIAGVRPKLNELGGEIAPLLSMLTGEEMFPHVAKHARRTVHAPKDTWVAWGPNKRGYKALPHFQVGMFHSHLFIVFAIIYESSNKATFAEALSRHLDDVQAELPADYFWSTDHLDPRGTPQADMDKGAFAELTRKLKEVKKAEVTCGLRIDRDDPVLADGDKLLAVIRQTFETLLPLYRMSF
;
A
#
# COMPACT_ATOMS: atom_id res chain seq x y z
N MET A 1 -16.09 15.15 8.77
CA MET A 1 -16.48 14.26 9.89
C MET A 1 -15.19 13.57 10.35
N PRO A 2 -15.15 12.91 11.51
CA PRO A 2 -14.02 12.04 11.81
C PRO A 2 -14.11 10.77 10.97
N PHE A 3 -12.96 10.27 10.51
CA PHE A 3 -12.88 9.01 9.77
C PHE A 3 -13.49 7.87 10.59
N GLN A 4 -14.43 7.13 10.01
CA GLN A 4 -15.18 6.08 10.71
C GLN A 4 -14.64 4.66 10.45
N GLY A 5 -13.64 4.51 9.59
CA GLY A 5 -13.18 3.19 9.14
C GLY A 5 -13.96 2.63 7.95
N PHE A 6 -13.79 1.33 7.73
CA PHE A 6 -14.40 0.56 6.65
C PHE A 6 -15.30 -0.54 7.22
N THR A 7 -16.43 -0.73 6.55
CA THR A 7 -17.49 -1.68 6.88
C THR A 7 -17.46 -2.83 5.87
N ALA A 8 -18.12 -3.94 6.18
CA ALA A 8 -18.24 -5.08 5.25
C ALA A 8 -18.79 -4.67 3.86
N GLU A 9 -19.71 -3.70 3.81
CA GLU A 9 -20.30 -3.16 2.58
C GLU A 9 -19.24 -2.51 1.67
N ASP A 10 -18.20 -1.90 2.24
CA ASP A 10 -17.10 -1.31 1.48
C ASP A 10 -16.27 -2.39 0.76
N PHE A 11 -16.21 -3.61 1.30
CA PHE A 11 -15.56 -4.76 0.67
C PHE A 11 -16.48 -5.46 -0.34
N ASP A 12 -17.79 -5.43 -0.12
CA ASP A 12 -18.76 -6.07 -1.01
C ASP A 12 -18.88 -5.39 -2.38
N VAL A 13 -18.43 -4.14 -2.51
CA VAL A 13 -18.35 -3.44 -3.81
C VAL A 13 -17.56 -4.25 -4.85
N PHE A 14 -16.58 -5.04 -4.43
CA PHE A 14 -15.75 -5.83 -5.34
C PHE A 14 -16.47 -7.07 -5.89
N HIS A 15 -17.60 -7.46 -5.30
CA HIS A 15 -18.47 -8.53 -5.81
C HIS A 15 -19.46 -8.03 -6.87
N ILE A 16 -19.63 -6.72 -7.02
CA ILE A 16 -20.49 -6.14 -8.07
C ILE A 16 -19.90 -6.46 -9.45
N GLU A 17 -20.68 -7.12 -10.30
CA GLU A 17 -20.27 -7.46 -11.66
C GLU A 17 -20.33 -6.24 -12.59
N GLY A 18 -19.37 -6.15 -13.52
CA GLY A 18 -19.28 -5.06 -14.49
C GLY A 18 -18.46 -3.86 -14.01
N LEU A 19 -17.82 -3.18 -14.96
CA LEU A 19 -16.98 -2.00 -14.69
C LEU A 19 -17.81 -0.82 -14.19
N GLU A 20 -18.88 -0.45 -14.91
CA GLU A 20 -19.69 0.72 -14.60
C GLU A 20 -20.37 0.61 -13.23
N PRO A 21 -21.14 -0.46 -12.91
CA PRO A 21 -21.83 -0.56 -11.62
C PRO A 21 -20.84 -0.62 -10.44
N ARG A 22 -19.71 -1.32 -10.59
CA ARG A 22 -18.67 -1.34 -9.56
C ARG A 22 -18.04 0.03 -9.34
N MET A 23 -17.79 0.77 -10.41
CA MET A 23 -17.21 2.11 -10.31
C MET A 23 -18.17 3.09 -9.65
N GLU A 24 -19.48 3.01 -9.92
CA GLU A 24 -20.49 3.81 -9.24
C GLU A 24 -20.50 3.55 -7.72
N ALA A 25 -20.51 2.27 -7.32
CA ALA A 25 -20.44 1.89 -5.91
C ALA A 25 -19.14 2.35 -5.22
N LEU A 26 -17.99 2.18 -5.88
CA LEU A 26 -16.70 2.67 -5.38
C LEU A 26 -16.69 4.19 -5.22
N ILE A 27 -17.30 4.93 -6.16
CA ILE A 27 -17.38 6.40 -6.13
C ILE A 27 -18.28 6.88 -5.00
N ALA A 28 -19.42 6.21 -4.79
CA ALA A 28 -20.41 6.61 -3.79
C ALA A 28 -20.02 6.21 -2.36
N GLY A 29 -19.44 5.02 -2.17
CA GLY A 29 -19.13 4.47 -0.85
C GLY A 29 -17.66 4.63 -0.44
N VAL A 30 -16.75 3.95 -1.14
CA VAL A 30 -15.36 3.78 -0.69
C VAL A 30 -14.50 5.04 -0.92
N ARG A 31 -14.68 5.72 -2.06
CA ARG A 31 -13.85 6.87 -2.46
C ARG A 31 -13.92 8.05 -1.48
N PRO A 32 -15.09 8.45 -0.92
CA PRO A 32 -15.15 9.48 0.11
C PRO A 32 -14.25 9.15 1.33
N LYS A 33 -14.32 7.91 1.82
CA LYS A 33 -13.50 7.42 2.94
C LYS A 33 -12.01 7.45 2.64
N LEU A 34 -11.61 7.09 1.42
CA LEU A 34 -10.22 7.20 0.97
C LEU A 34 -9.73 8.65 0.87
N ASN A 35 -10.59 9.60 0.49
CA ASN A 35 -10.21 11.02 0.48
C ASN A 35 -10.04 11.57 1.91
N GLU A 36 -10.95 11.21 2.81
CA GLU A 36 -10.87 11.57 4.22
C GLU A 36 -9.58 11.03 4.84
N LEU A 37 -9.33 9.72 4.71
CA LEU A 37 -8.10 9.09 5.18
C LEU A 37 -6.85 9.75 4.56
N GLY A 38 -6.90 10.08 3.27
CA GLY A 38 -5.86 10.81 2.55
C GLY A 38 -5.45 12.11 3.24
N GLY A 39 -6.44 12.92 3.63
CA GLY A 39 -6.22 14.17 4.34
C GLY A 39 -5.70 13.97 5.76
N GLU A 40 -6.23 13.00 6.49
CA GLU A 40 -5.86 12.73 7.89
C GLU A 40 -4.41 12.25 8.04
N ILE A 41 -3.93 11.39 7.13
CA ILE A 41 -2.60 10.77 7.25
C ILE A 41 -1.49 11.61 6.61
N ALA A 42 -1.80 12.50 5.67
CA ALA A 42 -0.78 13.28 4.97
C ALA A 42 0.13 14.11 5.91
N PRO A 43 -0.40 14.87 6.91
CA PRO A 43 0.44 15.62 7.84
C PRO A 43 1.37 14.73 8.68
N LEU A 44 0.87 13.56 9.09
CA LEU A 44 1.67 12.56 9.82
C LEU A 44 2.84 12.08 8.98
N LEU A 45 2.57 11.62 7.75
CA LEU A 45 3.62 11.12 6.88
C LEU A 45 4.64 12.21 6.58
N SER A 46 4.21 13.46 6.38
CA SER A 46 5.14 14.57 6.21
C SER A 46 6.08 14.80 7.37
N MET A 47 5.56 14.68 8.59
CA MET A 47 6.38 14.79 9.79
C MET A 47 7.37 13.62 9.92
N LEU A 48 6.94 12.39 9.59
CA LEU A 48 7.78 11.18 9.65
C LEU A 48 8.89 11.17 8.59
N THR A 49 8.56 11.56 7.36
CA THR A 49 9.50 11.56 6.22
C THR A 49 10.40 12.79 6.20
N GLY A 50 9.94 13.92 6.78
CA GLY A 50 10.64 15.20 6.72
C GLY A 50 10.42 15.96 5.41
N GLU A 51 9.46 15.54 4.58
CA GLU A 51 9.09 16.19 3.31
C GLU A 51 7.57 16.25 3.13
N GLU A 52 7.06 17.14 2.27
CA GLU A 52 5.62 17.25 2.05
C GLU A 52 5.07 16.00 1.31
N MET A 53 4.06 15.36 1.90
CA MET A 53 3.47 14.11 1.43
C MET A 53 2.05 14.39 0.93
N PHE A 54 1.79 14.11 -0.34
CA PHE A 54 0.53 14.44 -0.98
C PHE A 54 -0.34 13.20 -1.14
N PRO A 55 -1.63 13.24 -0.73
CA PRO A 55 -2.55 12.14 -0.93
C PRO A 55 -3.05 12.06 -2.39
N HIS A 56 -3.18 10.84 -2.90
CA HIS A 56 -3.62 10.52 -4.24
C HIS A 56 -4.59 9.34 -4.21
N VAL A 57 -5.89 9.61 -4.30
CA VAL A 57 -6.90 8.54 -4.36
C VAL A 57 -6.94 7.93 -5.76
N ALA A 58 -6.93 6.60 -5.84
CA ALA A 58 -7.03 5.87 -7.09
C ALA A 58 -8.34 6.18 -7.82
N LYS A 59 -8.24 6.65 -9.07
CA LYS A 59 -9.40 7.03 -9.89
C LYS A 59 -9.87 5.95 -10.87
N HIS A 60 -9.04 4.93 -11.12
CA HIS A 60 -9.27 3.88 -12.13
C HIS A 60 -9.61 4.40 -13.54
N ALA A 61 -9.24 5.64 -13.86
CA ALA A 61 -9.68 6.38 -15.05
C ALA A 61 -9.19 5.79 -16.40
N ARG A 62 -8.32 4.78 -16.38
CA ARG A 62 -7.79 4.09 -17.57
C ARG A 62 -8.41 2.70 -17.79
N ARG A 63 -9.33 2.26 -16.93
CA ARG A 63 -10.03 0.97 -17.09
C ARG A 63 -11.15 1.14 -18.11
N THR A 64 -11.20 0.25 -19.11
CA THR A 64 -12.21 0.28 -20.19
C THR A 64 -13.05 -1.00 -20.27
N VAL A 65 -12.54 -2.12 -19.76
CA VAL A 65 -13.20 -3.44 -19.87
C VAL A 65 -13.30 -4.12 -18.51
N HIS A 66 -12.16 -4.25 -17.81
CA HIS A 66 -12.12 -4.98 -16.53
C HIS A 66 -12.31 -4.06 -15.35
N ALA A 67 -13.31 -4.36 -14.53
CA ALA A 67 -13.56 -3.72 -13.24
C ALA A 67 -12.35 -3.87 -12.30
N PRO A 68 -12.00 -2.84 -11.50
CA PRO A 68 -10.88 -2.93 -10.58
C PRO A 68 -11.13 -3.99 -9.50
N LYS A 69 -10.08 -4.70 -9.10
CA LYS A 69 -10.13 -5.71 -8.01
C LYS A 69 -9.83 -5.09 -6.64
N ASP A 70 -9.32 -3.88 -6.65
CA ASP A 70 -8.80 -3.14 -5.52
C ASP A 70 -8.98 -1.62 -5.70
N THR A 71 -8.93 -0.88 -4.61
CA THR A 71 -8.84 0.58 -4.62
C THR A 71 -8.04 1.08 -3.42
N TRP A 72 -7.43 2.25 -3.54
CA TRP A 72 -6.54 2.78 -2.50
C TRP A 72 -6.44 4.31 -2.52
N VAL A 73 -5.87 4.83 -1.45
CA VAL A 73 -5.22 6.14 -1.39
C VAL A 73 -3.72 5.92 -1.24
N ALA A 74 -2.93 6.70 -1.98
CA ALA A 74 -1.47 6.69 -1.90
C ALA A 74 -0.94 8.02 -1.38
N TRP A 75 0.20 8.02 -0.69
CA TRP A 75 0.91 9.21 -0.28
C TRP A 75 2.33 9.18 -0.81
N GLY A 76 2.69 10.17 -1.62
CA GLY A 76 4.04 10.31 -2.16
C GLY A 76 4.48 11.77 -2.20
N PRO A 77 5.78 12.03 -2.39
CA PRO A 77 6.37 13.36 -2.25
C PRO A 77 6.10 14.30 -3.44
N ASN A 78 5.44 13.81 -4.50
CA ASN A 78 5.09 14.61 -5.66
C ASN A 78 3.59 14.93 -5.72
N LYS A 79 3.27 16.23 -5.75
CA LYS A 79 1.90 16.76 -5.83
C LYS A 79 1.11 16.30 -7.05
N ARG A 80 1.77 15.92 -8.15
CA ARG A 80 1.10 15.55 -9.42
C ARG A 80 0.85 14.04 -9.57
N GLY A 81 1.47 13.22 -8.74
CA GLY A 81 1.28 11.77 -8.78
C GLY A 81 2.36 11.03 -7.98
N TYR A 82 2.02 9.83 -7.53
CA TYR A 82 2.85 9.03 -6.64
C TYR A 82 3.65 7.93 -7.35
N LYS A 83 3.15 7.43 -8.50
CA LYS A 83 3.61 6.19 -9.14
C LYS A 83 5.09 6.11 -9.50
N ALA A 84 5.68 7.25 -9.85
CA ALA A 84 7.08 7.32 -10.26
C ALA A 84 8.06 7.28 -9.08
N LEU A 85 7.58 7.35 -7.84
CA LEU A 85 8.39 7.49 -6.64
C LEU A 85 8.00 6.45 -5.58
N PRO A 86 8.89 6.12 -4.64
CA PRO A 86 8.53 5.39 -3.43
C PRO A 86 7.38 6.10 -2.71
N HIS A 87 6.39 5.33 -2.23
CA HIS A 87 5.18 5.89 -1.63
C HIS A 87 4.53 4.92 -0.65
N PHE A 88 3.61 5.43 0.15
CA PHE A 88 2.77 4.63 1.04
C PHE A 88 1.37 4.47 0.45
N GLN A 89 0.64 3.42 0.84
CA GLN A 89 -0.74 3.19 0.44
C GLN A 89 -1.57 2.59 1.57
N VAL A 90 -2.85 2.96 1.59
CA VAL A 90 -3.91 2.20 2.27
C VAL A 90 -4.98 1.92 1.24
N GLY A 91 -5.37 0.67 1.13
CA GLY A 91 -6.40 0.25 0.19
C GLY A 91 -7.01 -1.08 0.57
N MET A 92 -7.84 -1.62 -0.30
CA MET A 92 -8.57 -2.86 -0.05
C MET A 92 -8.75 -3.66 -1.33
N PHE A 93 -8.73 -4.98 -1.15
CA PHE A 93 -9.34 -5.96 -2.05
C PHE A 93 -10.68 -6.41 -1.45
N HIS A 94 -11.39 -7.32 -2.12
CA HIS A 94 -12.60 -7.93 -1.56
C HIS A 94 -12.39 -8.70 -0.24
N SER A 95 -11.16 -9.11 0.07
CA SER A 95 -10.86 -10.00 1.20
C SER A 95 -10.18 -9.31 2.39
N HIS A 96 -9.51 -8.17 2.17
CA HIS A 96 -8.70 -7.53 3.21
C HIS A 96 -8.39 -6.07 2.88
N LEU A 97 -8.09 -5.31 3.93
CA LEU A 97 -7.41 -4.03 3.84
C LEU A 97 -5.89 -4.28 3.78
N PHE A 98 -5.17 -3.48 3.01
CA PHE A 98 -3.71 -3.45 3.00
C PHE A 98 -3.19 -2.06 3.39
N ILE A 99 -2.08 -2.05 4.13
CA ILE A 99 -1.37 -0.84 4.57
C ILE A 99 0.10 -1.06 4.24
N VAL A 100 0.62 -0.39 3.20
CA VAL A 100 1.90 -0.78 2.58
C VAL A 100 2.80 0.41 2.23
N PHE A 101 4.09 0.13 2.21
CA PHE A 101 5.11 0.85 1.44
C PHE A 101 5.20 0.22 0.05
N ALA A 102 5.39 1.02 -1.00
CA ALA A 102 5.40 0.54 -2.39
C ALA A 102 6.39 1.28 -3.29
N ILE A 103 7.05 0.53 -4.18
CA ILE A 103 7.76 1.00 -5.36
C ILE A 103 7.24 0.20 -6.56
N ILE A 104 6.57 0.85 -7.49
CA ILE A 104 5.92 0.19 -8.63
C ILE A 104 6.72 0.35 -9.92
N TYR A 105 6.31 -0.33 -11.00
CA TYR A 105 7.15 -0.48 -12.21
C TYR A 105 7.49 0.86 -12.89
N GLU A 106 6.68 1.89 -12.64
CA GLU A 106 6.85 3.26 -13.15
C GLU A 106 8.03 4.00 -12.49
N SER A 107 8.55 3.51 -11.37
CA SER A 107 9.66 4.13 -10.64
C SER A 107 11.03 3.58 -11.06
N SER A 108 12.02 4.48 -11.19
CA SER A 108 13.43 4.12 -11.34
C SER A 108 14.08 3.76 -10.00
N ASN A 109 13.50 4.14 -8.86
CA ASN A 109 14.05 3.93 -7.52
C ASN A 109 14.11 2.46 -7.10
N LYS A 110 13.47 1.55 -7.85
CA LYS A 110 13.53 0.10 -7.59
C LYS A 110 14.96 -0.45 -7.54
N ALA A 111 15.88 0.07 -8.36
CA ALA A 111 17.28 -0.35 -8.36
C ALA A 111 18.01 0.16 -7.10
N THR A 112 17.85 1.45 -6.77
CA THR A 112 18.39 2.07 -5.56
C THR A 112 17.93 1.32 -4.31
N PHE A 113 16.61 1.10 -4.18
CA PHE A 113 16.04 0.36 -3.07
C PHE A 113 16.57 -1.07 -3.00
N ALA A 114 16.66 -1.78 -4.13
CA ALA A 114 17.17 -3.15 -4.14
C ALA A 114 18.64 -3.23 -3.70
N GLU A 115 19.48 -2.25 -4.04
CA GLU A 115 20.85 -2.18 -3.54
C GLU A 115 20.93 -1.89 -2.04
N ALA A 116 20.14 -0.94 -1.56
CA ALA A 116 20.11 -0.60 -0.14
C ALA A 116 19.56 -1.76 0.71
N LEU A 117 18.45 -2.38 0.28
CA LEU A 117 17.85 -3.52 0.94
C LEU A 117 18.84 -4.70 1.04
N SER A 118 19.64 -4.97 0.02
CA SER A 118 20.68 -6.02 0.10
C SER A 118 21.76 -5.72 1.15
N ARG A 119 22.07 -4.44 1.42
CA ARG A 119 23.09 -4.04 2.41
C ARG A 119 22.55 -4.03 3.84
N HIS A 120 21.26 -3.77 4.01
CA HIS A 120 20.58 -3.65 5.30
C HIS A 120 19.64 -4.83 5.60
N LEU A 121 19.87 -5.97 4.94
CA LEU A 121 18.94 -7.08 4.98
C LEU A 121 18.74 -7.64 6.39
N ASP A 122 19.83 -7.82 7.14
CA ASP A 122 19.76 -8.38 8.50
C ASP A 122 18.97 -7.44 9.43
N ASP A 123 19.09 -6.11 9.27
CA ASP A 123 18.31 -5.11 10.03
C ASP A 123 16.81 -5.20 9.68
N VAL A 124 16.49 -5.22 8.37
CA VAL A 124 15.10 -5.34 7.90
C VAL A 124 14.45 -6.64 8.38
N GLN A 125 15.20 -7.74 8.39
CA GLN A 125 14.71 -9.03 8.91
C GLN A 125 14.43 -8.99 10.41
N ALA A 126 15.25 -8.28 11.19
CA ALA A 126 15.11 -8.19 12.64
C ALA A 126 14.00 -7.22 13.07
N GLU A 127 13.79 -6.13 12.32
CA GLU A 127 12.87 -5.05 12.70
C GLU A 127 11.44 -5.25 12.17
N LEU A 128 11.26 -5.88 11.00
CA LEU A 128 9.92 -6.07 10.44
C LEU A 128 9.18 -7.22 11.13
N PRO A 129 7.94 -6.98 11.61
CA PRO A 129 7.15 -8.04 12.24
C PRO A 129 6.83 -9.18 11.28
N ALA A 130 6.75 -10.40 11.82
CA ALA A 130 6.65 -11.65 11.05
C ALA A 130 5.36 -11.79 10.22
N ASP A 131 4.29 -11.09 10.63
CA ASP A 131 2.98 -11.03 10.01
C ASP A 131 2.86 -9.99 8.88
N TYR A 132 3.91 -9.18 8.67
CA TYR A 132 4.02 -8.37 7.46
C TYR A 132 4.22 -9.28 6.24
N PHE A 133 4.00 -8.72 5.06
CA PHE A 133 4.22 -9.43 3.81
C PHE A 133 5.02 -8.57 2.83
N TRP A 134 5.61 -9.25 1.85
CA TRP A 134 6.23 -8.66 0.67
C TRP A 134 5.49 -9.12 -0.58
N SER A 135 5.38 -8.29 -1.60
CA SER A 135 4.92 -8.73 -2.91
C SER A 135 5.73 -8.08 -4.02
N THR A 136 5.99 -8.82 -5.10
CA THR A 136 6.56 -8.25 -6.34
C THR A 136 5.51 -7.93 -7.40
N ASP A 137 4.23 -8.08 -7.05
CA ASP A 137 3.07 -7.78 -7.89
C ASP A 137 1.95 -7.23 -6.98
N HIS A 138 1.65 -5.94 -7.08
CA HIS A 138 0.59 -5.34 -6.26
C HIS A 138 -0.82 -5.84 -6.63
N LEU A 139 -0.98 -6.59 -7.72
CA LEU A 139 -2.24 -7.22 -8.13
C LEU A 139 -2.43 -8.63 -7.54
N ASP A 140 -1.37 -9.23 -6.97
CA ASP A 140 -1.47 -10.52 -6.26
C ASP A 140 -1.79 -10.26 -4.76
N PRO A 141 -2.99 -10.64 -4.29
CA PRO A 141 -3.41 -10.40 -2.91
C PRO A 141 -2.69 -11.29 -1.88
N ARG A 142 -1.76 -12.19 -2.27
CA ARG A 142 -1.12 -13.17 -1.37
C ARG A 142 0.27 -12.78 -0.90
N GLY A 143 1.14 -12.30 -1.78
CA GLY A 143 2.55 -12.00 -1.42
C GLY A 143 3.27 -13.17 -0.70
N THR A 144 4.37 -12.85 -0.05
CA THR A 144 5.18 -13.76 0.79
C THR A 144 5.23 -13.18 2.20
N PRO A 145 4.83 -13.92 3.25
CA PRO A 145 4.98 -13.48 4.64
C PRO A 145 6.44 -13.15 4.99
N GLN A 146 6.67 -12.15 5.83
CA GLN A 146 7.99 -11.76 6.31
C GLN A 146 8.69 -12.92 7.03
N ALA A 147 7.94 -13.74 7.77
CA ALA A 147 8.44 -14.97 8.39
C ALA A 147 9.09 -15.96 7.39
N ASP A 148 8.63 -15.94 6.14
CA ASP A 148 9.10 -16.83 5.07
C ASP A 148 10.17 -16.17 4.18
N MET A 149 10.51 -14.90 4.45
CA MET A 149 11.50 -14.16 3.67
C MET A 149 12.93 -14.42 4.18
N ASP A 150 13.48 -15.57 3.77
CA ASP A 150 14.89 -15.88 4.02
C ASP A 150 15.85 -15.09 3.11
N LYS A 151 17.17 -15.28 3.30
CA LYS A 151 18.20 -14.60 2.49
C LYS A 151 18.07 -14.88 0.99
N GLY A 152 17.61 -16.07 0.60
CA GLY A 152 17.37 -16.45 -0.78
C GLY A 152 16.16 -15.74 -1.38
N ALA A 153 15.05 -15.66 -0.64
CA ALA A 153 13.84 -14.95 -1.02
C ALA A 153 14.11 -13.44 -1.23
N PHE A 154 14.87 -12.82 -0.32
CA PHE A 154 15.30 -11.43 -0.47
C PHE A 154 16.28 -11.22 -1.62
N ALA A 155 17.20 -12.16 -1.85
CA ALA A 155 18.09 -12.11 -3.02
C ALA A 155 17.28 -12.17 -4.34
N GLU A 156 16.27 -13.02 -4.42
CA GLU A 156 15.39 -13.12 -5.59
C GLU A 156 14.53 -11.86 -5.76
N LEU A 157 13.97 -11.31 -4.68
CA LEU A 157 13.22 -10.05 -4.70
C LEU A 157 14.09 -8.91 -5.23
N THR A 158 15.28 -8.71 -4.65
CA THR A 158 16.19 -7.62 -5.05
C THR A 158 16.72 -7.80 -6.47
N ARG A 159 16.98 -9.04 -6.91
CA ARG A 159 17.35 -9.34 -8.30
C ARG A 159 16.22 -8.98 -9.27
N LYS A 160 14.98 -9.39 -8.99
CA LYS A 160 13.82 -9.05 -9.83
C LYS A 160 13.65 -7.54 -9.98
N LEU A 161 13.77 -6.78 -8.88
CA LEU A 161 13.67 -5.32 -8.91
C LEU A 161 14.71 -4.67 -9.83
N LYS A 162 15.92 -5.24 -9.93
CA LYS A 162 16.99 -4.73 -10.79
C LYS A 162 16.82 -5.14 -12.26
N GLU A 163 16.40 -6.38 -12.51
CA GLU A 163 16.46 -6.99 -13.84
C GLU A 163 15.13 -6.95 -14.60
N VAL A 164 14.00 -7.00 -13.89
CA VAL A 164 12.68 -7.09 -14.51
C VAL A 164 12.04 -5.71 -14.55
N LYS A 165 11.87 -5.15 -15.76
CA LYS A 165 11.31 -3.81 -15.97
C LYS A 165 9.94 -3.60 -15.28
N LYS A 166 9.11 -4.64 -15.27
CA LYS A 166 7.76 -4.64 -14.67
C LYS A 166 7.75 -5.08 -13.20
N ALA A 167 8.90 -5.39 -12.60
CA ALA A 167 8.94 -5.74 -11.20
C ALA A 167 8.66 -4.52 -10.34
N GLU A 168 8.09 -4.84 -9.19
CA GLU A 168 7.61 -3.91 -8.18
C GLU A 168 7.97 -4.50 -6.83
N VAL A 169 7.81 -3.71 -5.78
CA VAL A 169 7.84 -4.20 -4.43
C VAL A 169 6.76 -3.48 -3.63
N THR A 170 5.99 -4.26 -2.88
CA THR A 170 5.19 -3.76 -1.77
C THR A 170 5.60 -4.50 -0.51
N CYS A 171 5.57 -3.80 0.63
CA CYS A 171 5.77 -4.37 1.94
C CYS A 171 4.79 -3.75 2.92
N GLY A 172 4.14 -4.56 3.76
CA GLY A 172 3.21 -4.00 4.74
C GLY A 172 2.34 -5.01 5.45
N LEU A 173 1.25 -4.50 6.01
CA LEU A 173 0.29 -5.25 6.81
C LEU A 173 -0.97 -5.54 5.99
N ARG A 174 -1.61 -6.68 6.27
CA ARG A 174 -2.99 -6.96 5.86
C ARG A 174 -3.88 -7.12 7.08
N ILE A 175 -5.11 -6.65 6.94
CA ILE A 175 -6.15 -6.79 7.95
C ILE A 175 -7.33 -7.46 7.25
N ASP A 176 -7.73 -8.63 7.75
CA ASP A 176 -8.86 -9.37 7.20
C ASP A 176 -10.13 -8.51 7.21
N ARG A 177 -10.98 -8.64 6.19
CA ARG A 177 -12.21 -7.85 6.04
C ARG A 177 -13.17 -7.96 7.24
N ASP A 178 -13.09 -9.05 8.00
CA ASP A 178 -13.95 -9.31 9.15
C ASP A 178 -13.32 -8.86 10.48
N ASP A 179 -12.11 -8.28 10.45
CA ASP A 179 -11.48 -7.75 11.65
C ASP A 179 -12.24 -6.52 12.18
N PRO A 180 -12.67 -6.52 13.46
CA PRO A 180 -13.44 -5.43 14.03
C PRO A 180 -12.68 -4.09 14.09
N VAL A 181 -11.34 -4.09 14.00
CA VAL A 181 -10.55 -2.86 13.94
C VAL A 181 -10.93 -2.00 12.74
N LEU A 182 -11.38 -2.63 11.64
CA LEU A 182 -11.70 -1.91 10.41
C LEU A 182 -12.88 -0.96 10.59
N ALA A 183 -13.84 -1.30 11.45
CA ALA A 183 -15.02 -0.48 11.72
C ALA A 183 -14.83 0.52 12.87
N ASP A 184 -13.62 0.60 13.44
CA ASP A 184 -13.26 1.52 14.52
C ASP A 184 -12.23 2.53 13.98
N GLY A 185 -12.71 3.69 13.55
CA GLY A 185 -11.90 4.71 12.88
C GLY A 185 -10.65 5.12 13.65
N ASP A 186 -10.76 5.32 14.97
CA ASP A 186 -9.62 5.74 15.80
C ASP A 186 -8.57 4.62 15.93
N LYS A 187 -9.01 3.37 16.16
CA LYS A 187 -8.08 2.23 16.22
C LYS A 187 -7.44 1.95 14.87
N LEU A 188 -8.20 2.03 13.78
CA LEU A 188 -7.66 1.83 12.44
C LEU A 188 -6.61 2.89 12.11
N LEU A 189 -6.86 4.17 12.44
CA LEU A 189 -5.87 5.23 12.27
C LEU A 189 -4.60 4.98 13.10
N ALA A 190 -4.73 4.45 14.31
CA ALA A 190 -3.58 4.07 15.13
C ALA A 190 -2.78 2.92 14.48
N VAL A 191 -3.45 1.90 13.95
CA VAL A 191 -2.79 0.79 13.23
C VAL A 191 -2.08 1.29 11.97
N ILE A 192 -2.71 2.16 11.18
CA ILE A 192 -2.12 2.76 9.98
C ILE A 192 -0.86 3.56 10.33
N ARG A 193 -0.93 4.41 11.37
CA ARG A 193 0.20 5.19 11.86
C ARG A 193 1.37 4.28 12.26
N GLN A 194 1.11 3.31 13.13
CA GLN A 194 2.13 2.38 13.60
C GLN A 194 2.77 1.62 12.44
N THR A 195 1.94 1.19 11.48
CA THR A 195 2.42 0.48 10.29
C THR A 195 3.36 1.35 9.45
N PHE A 196 3.03 2.62 9.22
CA PHE A 196 3.89 3.52 8.47
C PHE A 196 5.16 3.92 9.22
N GLU A 197 5.13 4.02 10.54
CA GLU A 197 6.33 4.20 11.35
C GLU A 197 7.28 2.99 11.22
N THR A 198 6.75 1.76 11.29
CA THR A 198 7.51 0.52 11.08
C THR A 198 8.09 0.42 9.66
N LEU A 199 7.37 0.89 8.65
CA LEU A 199 7.81 0.84 7.24
C LEU A 199 8.70 2.02 6.83
N LEU A 200 8.88 3.02 7.69
CA LEU A 200 9.64 4.24 7.40
C LEU A 200 11.11 3.98 7.00
N PRO A 201 11.84 3.02 7.58
CA PRO A 201 13.20 2.70 7.13
C PRO A 201 13.25 2.31 5.65
N LEU A 202 12.25 1.55 5.15
CA LEU A 202 12.17 1.14 3.74
C LEU A 202 12.02 2.34 2.82
N TYR A 203 11.17 3.31 3.21
CA TYR A 203 11.01 4.55 2.45
C TYR A 203 12.32 5.34 2.38
N ARG A 204 13.00 5.53 3.52
CA ARG A 204 14.24 6.33 3.60
C ARG A 204 15.38 5.75 2.78
N MET A 205 15.49 4.42 2.69
CA MET A 205 16.54 3.77 1.89
C MET A 205 16.24 3.70 0.39
N SER A 206 15.08 4.22 -0.05
CA SER A 206 14.63 4.14 -1.45
C SER A 206 15.08 5.31 -2.33
N PHE A 207 15.81 6.28 -1.78
CA PHE A 207 16.31 7.48 -2.47
C PHE A 207 17.83 7.51 -2.43
#